data_AF-A0AB72Z1W2-F1
#
_entry.id   AF-A0AB72Z1W2-F1
#
_cell.length_a   1.000
_cell.length_b   1.000
_cell.length_c   1.000
_cell.angle_alpha   90.00
_cell.angle_beta   90.00
_cell.angle_gamma   90.00
#
_symmetry.space_group_name_H-M   'P 1'
#
loop_
_entity.id
_entity.type
_entity.pdbx_description
1 polymer ?
#
loop_
_entity_poly.entity_id
_entity_poly.type
_entity_poly.pdbx_seq_one_letter_code
_entity_poly.pdbx_strand_id
1 'polypeptide(L)'
;MSDATSHSAVKQDKSDAGYAKDLKPRHIQMIAIGGSIGTGLFLGAGGRLSQGGAGLAIAYAVCGIFAFLMVRALGELAIAARHPAHSSPTHANSSVRKART
;
A
#
# COMPACT_ATOMS: atom_id res chain seq x y z
N MET A 1 27.26 -4.53 1.40
CA MET A 1 26.23 -4.61 2.46
C MET A 1 25.11 -3.69 2.02
N SER A 2 24.27 -4.17 1.11
CA SER A 2 23.26 -3.38 0.39
C SER A 2 22.04 -4.29 0.20
N ASP A 3 21.34 -4.55 1.31
CA ASP A 3 20.04 -5.21 1.29
C ASP A 3 18.94 -4.17 1.52
N ALA A 4 17.76 -4.54 1.01
CA ALA A 4 16.44 -3.98 1.28
C ALA A 4 15.96 -2.82 0.38
N THR A 5 15.57 -3.16 -0.84
CA THR A 5 14.22 -2.80 -1.35
C THR A 5 13.75 -3.91 -2.29
N SER A 6 13.52 -5.09 -1.71
CA SER A 6 12.75 -6.15 -2.36
C SER A 6 11.29 -5.70 -2.40
N HIS A 7 10.89 -5.01 -3.47
CA HIS A 7 9.48 -4.96 -3.82
C HIS A 7 9.05 -6.41 -4.07
N SER A 8 8.25 -6.96 -3.17
CA SER A 8 7.64 -8.28 -3.29
C SER A 8 6.99 -8.41 -4.66
N ALA A 9 7.68 -9.10 -5.58
CA ALA A 9 7.10 -9.53 -6.83
C ALA A 9 5.94 -10.47 -6.47
N VAL A 10 4.72 -10.01 -6.70
CA VAL A 10 3.52 -10.85 -6.57
C VAL A 10 3.69 -12.00 -7.55
N LYS A 11 4.04 -13.16 -7.02
CA LYS A 11 4.24 -14.39 -7.77
C LYS A 11 2.86 -14.83 -8.27
N GLN A 12 2.62 -14.68 -9.57
CA GLN A 12 1.35 -15.04 -10.18
C GLN A 12 1.26 -16.56 -10.26
N ASP A 13 0.52 -17.16 -9.33
CA ASP A 13 0.37 -18.61 -9.23
C ASP A 13 -0.62 -19.13 -10.30
N LYS A 14 -0.40 -20.36 -10.78
CA LYS A 14 -1.24 -21.02 -11.79
C LYS A 14 -2.73 -21.11 -11.41
N SER A 15 -3.05 -20.94 -10.13
CA SER A 15 -4.41 -20.90 -9.57
C SER A 15 -5.24 -19.71 -10.06
N ASP A 16 -4.61 -18.64 -10.51
CA ASP A 16 -5.28 -17.46 -11.06
C ASP A 16 -5.74 -17.67 -12.52
N ALA A 17 -5.30 -18.75 -13.16
CA ALA A 17 -5.67 -19.07 -14.53
C ALA A 17 -7.12 -19.58 -14.58
N GLY A 18 -8.04 -18.74 -15.08
CA GLY A 18 -9.45 -19.08 -15.27
C GLY A 18 -10.42 -18.17 -14.51
N TYR A 19 -9.94 -17.32 -13.59
CA TYR A 19 -10.79 -16.32 -12.97
C TYR A 19 -10.93 -15.08 -13.87
N ALA A 20 -12.16 -14.73 -14.22
CA ALA A 20 -12.46 -13.45 -14.82
C ALA A 20 -12.20 -12.33 -13.79
N LYS A 21 -11.15 -11.54 -14.01
CA LYS A 21 -10.85 -10.34 -13.19
C LYS A 21 -11.84 -9.20 -13.53
N ASP A 22 -13.14 -9.45 -13.40
CA ASP A 22 -14.21 -8.47 -13.69
C ASP A 22 -14.63 -7.64 -12.45
N LEU A 23 -13.87 -7.78 -11.36
CA LEU A 23 -14.08 -6.96 -10.17
C LEU A 23 -13.63 -5.52 -10.44
N LYS A 24 -14.61 -4.68 -10.75
CA LYS A 24 -14.42 -3.23 -10.83
C LYS A 24 -13.73 -2.70 -9.57
N PRO A 25 -12.89 -1.65 -9.69
CA PRO A 25 -12.21 -1.04 -8.55
C PRO A 25 -13.14 -0.69 -7.38
N ARG A 26 -14.40 -0.33 -7.68
CA ARG A 26 -15.46 -0.09 -6.69
C ARG A 26 -15.76 -1.31 -5.80
N HIS A 27 -15.82 -2.53 -6.37
CA HIS A 27 -16.06 -3.74 -5.58
C HIS A 27 -14.89 -4.04 -4.65
N ILE A 28 -13.67 -3.87 -5.16
CA ILE A 28 -12.45 -4.10 -4.36
C ILE A 28 -12.38 -3.10 -3.20
N GLN A 29 -12.73 -1.83 -3.42
CA GLN A 29 -12.81 -0.83 -2.35
C GLN A 29 -13.90 -1.18 -1.32
N MET A 30 -15.07 -1.63 -1.75
CA MET A 30 -16.14 -2.06 -0.83
C MET A 30 -15.72 -3.26 0.01
N ILE A 31 -14.97 -4.21 -0.55
CA ILE A 31 -14.43 -5.36 0.18
C ILE A 31 -13.39 -4.89 1.21
N ALA A 32 -12.51 -3.96 0.84
CA ALA A 32 -11.51 -3.42 1.76
C ALA A 32 -12.15 -2.65 2.94
N ILE A 33 -13.16 -1.81 2.67
CA ILE A 33 -13.91 -1.08 3.70
C ILE A 33 -14.70 -2.06 4.57
N GLY A 34 -15.39 -3.02 3.96
CA GLY A 34 -16.18 -4.02 4.68
C GLY A 34 -15.32 -4.91 5.58
N GLY A 35 -14.16 -5.36 5.12
CA GLY A 35 -13.22 -6.16 5.89
C GLY A 35 -12.64 -5.41 7.09
N SER A 36 -12.20 -4.17 6.87
CA SER A 36 -11.63 -3.33 7.93
C SER A 36 -12.65 -2.91 9.01
N ILE A 37 -13.90 -2.61 8.63
CA ILE A 37 -14.97 -2.34 9.61
C ILE A 37 -15.39 -3.63 10.33
N GLY A 38 -15.50 -4.74 9.60
CA GLY A 38 -15.93 -6.04 10.13
C GLY A 38 -14.97 -6.61 11.17
N THR A 39 -13.78 -7.06 10.77
CA THR A 39 -12.83 -7.65 11.73
C THR A 39 -12.07 -6.60 12.52
N GLY A 40 -11.78 -5.42 11.96
CA GLY A 40 -10.98 -4.39 12.64
C GLY A 40 -11.74 -3.68 13.77
N LEU A 41 -12.93 -3.15 13.48
CA LEU A 41 -13.73 -2.42 14.47
C LEU A 41 -14.54 -3.36 15.36
N PHE A 42 -15.21 -4.37 14.81
CA PHE A 42 -16.13 -5.19 15.62
C PHE A 42 -15.40 -6.24 16.48
N LEU A 43 -14.42 -6.97 15.92
CA LEU A 43 -13.64 -7.94 16.72
C LEU A 43 -12.67 -7.20 17.67
N GLY A 44 -12.09 -6.08 17.23
CA GLY A 44 -11.15 -5.29 18.04
C GLY A 44 -11.80 -4.45 19.13
N ALA A 45 -12.95 -3.81 18.85
CA ALA A 45 -13.65 -2.96 19.82
C ALA A 45 -14.77 -3.70 20.58
N GLY A 46 -15.31 -4.82 20.06
CA GLY A 46 -16.50 -5.49 20.61
C GLY A 46 -16.37 -5.87 22.08
N GLY A 47 -15.28 -6.56 22.48
CA GLY A 47 -15.04 -6.89 23.89
C GLY A 47 -14.72 -5.65 24.74
N ARG A 48 -14.01 -4.69 24.15
CA ARG A 48 -13.53 -3.48 24.83
C ARG A 48 -14.65 -2.47 25.06
N LEU A 49 -15.71 -2.49 24.26
CA LEU A 49 -16.82 -1.53 24.35
C LEU A 49 -17.62 -1.75 25.64
N SER A 50 -17.79 -3.02 26.05
CA SER A 50 -18.48 -3.36 27.29
C SER A 50 -17.77 -2.84 28.54
N GLN A 51 -16.43 -2.73 28.49
CA GLN A 51 -15.60 -2.41 29.65
C GLN A 51 -15.04 -0.98 29.62
N GLY A 52 -14.86 -0.41 28.43
CA GLY A 52 -14.31 0.94 28.21
C GLY A 52 -15.36 2.05 28.10
N GLY A 53 -16.64 1.72 27.98
CA GLY A 53 -17.73 2.70 27.87
C GLY A 53 -17.51 3.72 26.74
N ALA A 54 -18.08 4.93 26.89
CA ALA A 54 -17.96 6.00 25.90
C ALA A 54 -16.50 6.47 25.66
N GLY A 55 -15.59 6.20 26.60
CA GLY A 55 -14.17 6.54 26.46
C GLY A 55 -13.47 5.78 25.33
N LEU A 56 -13.94 4.58 24.99
CA LEU A 56 -13.37 3.79 23.90
C LEU A 56 -13.57 4.46 22.53
N ALA A 57 -14.73 5.10 22.32
CA ALA A 57 -15.01 5.81 21.07
C ALA A 57 -14.05 7.00 20.89
N ILE A 58 -13.77 7.75 21.97
CA ILE A 58 -12.82 8.86 21.94
C ILE A 58 -11.40 8.35 21.71
N ALA A 59 -10.98 7.28 22.39
CA ALA A 59 -9.67 6.67 22.19
C ALA A 59 -9.46 6.19 20.74
N TYR A 60 -10.47 5.58 20.13
CA TYR A 60 -10.44 5.17 18.72
C TYR A 60 -10.37 6.39 17.78
N ALA A 61 -11.11 7.47 18.06
CA ALA A 61 -11.06 8.69 17.27
C ALA A 61 -9.66 9.34 17.31
N VAL A 62 -9.05 9.45 18.49
CA VAL A 62 -7.69 10.02 18.64
C VAL A 62 -6.64 9.12 17.98
N CYS A 63 -6.72 7.81 18.19
CA CYS A 63 -5.83 6.84 17.54
C CYS A 63 -5.96 6.90 16.00
N GLY A 64 -7.19 7.00 15.49
CA GLY A 64 -7.48 7.14 14.07
C GLY A 64 -6.92 8.43 13.47
N ILE A 65 -7.00 9.56 14.18
CA ILE A 65 -6.38 10.83 13.74
C ILE A 65 -4.86 10.66 13.64
N PHE A 66 -4.22 10.05 14.64
CA PHE A 66 -2.78 9.85 14.63
C PHE A 66 -2.36 8.92 13.48
N ALA A 67 -3.07 7.81 13.28
CA ALA A 67 -2.85 6.90 12.16
C ALA A 67 -3.07 7.58 10.80
N PHE A 68 -4.08 8.44 10.68
CA PHE A 68 -4.33 9.22 9.47
C PHE A 68 -3.16 10.17 9.16
N LEU A 69 -2.63 10.86 10.17
CA LEU A 69 -1.47 11.73 9.99
C LEU A 69 -0.22 10.94 9.58
N MET A 70 -0.01 9.76 10.17
CA MET A 70 1.10 8.88 9.77
C MET A 70 0.96 8.43 8.31
N VAL A 71 -0.21 7.97 7.89
CA VAL A 71 -0.46 7.56 6.50
C VAL A 71 -0.33 8.75 5.55
N ARG A 72 -0.78 9.95 5.95
CA ARG A 72 -0.61 11.17 5.15
C ARG A 72 0.88 11.53 4.99
N ALA A 73 1.67 11.49 6.07
CA ALA A 73 3.11 11.73 6.00
C ALA A 73 3.83 10.70 5.12
N LEU A 74 3.46 9.43 5.23
CA LEU A 74 3.96 8.37 4.35
C LEU A 74 3.51 8.55 2.90
N GLY A 75 2.31 9.07 2.67
CA GLY A 75 1.79 9.40 1.35
C GLY A 75 2.60 10.52 0.69
N GLU A 76 2.86 11.61 1.41
CA GLU A 76 3.73 12.70 0.95
C GLU A 76 5.16 12.20 0.70
N LEU A 77 5.71 11.34 1.57
CA LEU A 77 7.01 10.70 1.37
C LEU A 77 7.03 9.77 0.15
N ALA A 78 5.97 8.99 -0.09
CA ALA A 78 5.86 8.11 -1.24
C ALA A 78 5.71 8.88 -2.55
N ILE A 79 5.10 10.07 -2.53
CA ILE A 79 5.03 10.98 -3.66
C ILE A 79 6.39 11.65 -3.90
N ALA A 80 7.05 12.11 -2.84
CA ALA A 80 8.40 12.67 -2.91
C ALA A 80 9.41 11.65 -3.44
N ALA A 81 9.33 10.39 -3.00
CA ALA A 81 10.14 9.28 -3.50
C ALA A 81 9.78 8.85 -4.93
N ARG A 82 8.55 9.13 -5.39
CA ARG A 82 8.12 8.90 -6.77
C ARG A 82 8.63 9.98 -7.72
N HIS A 83 9.15 11.11 -7.23
CA HIS A 83 9.79 12.11 -8.08
C HIS A 83 11.08 11.49 -8.66
N PRO A 84 11.10 11.13 -9.96
CA PRO A 84 12.23 10.44 -10.53
C PRO A 84 13.39 11.43 -10.63
N ALA A 85 14.58 11.01 -10.22
CA ALA A 85 15.81 11.61 -10.69
C ALA A 85 15.78 11.56 -12.23
N HIS A 86 15.39 12.66 -12.86
CA HIS A 86 15.61 12.89 -14.28
C HIS A 86 17.11 13.12 -14.49
N SER A 87 17.85 12.02 -14.53
CA SER A 87 19.13 11.92 -15.21
C SER A 87 19.29 10.50 -15.74
N SER A 88 18.53 10.24 -16.80
CA SER A 88 18.75 9.12 -17.71
C SER A 88 20.24 8.96 -18.04
N PRO A 89 20.87 7.78 -17.85
CA PRO A 89 22.02 7.42 -18.66
C PRO A 89 21.49 6.79 -19.96
N THR A 90 20.70 7.55 -20.74
CA THR A 90 20.25 7.15 -22.09
C THR A 90 21.10 7.85 -23.17
N HIS A 91 22.40 8.00 -22.93
CA HIS A 91 23.37 8.51 -23.91
C HIS A 91 24.79 7.97 -23.66
N ALA A 92 24.93 6.64 -23.49
CA ALA A 92 26.25 6.00 -23.36
C ALA A 92 26.42 4.75 -24.24
N ASN A 93 25.65 4.61 -25.32
CA ASN A 93 25.78 3.47 -26.24
C ASN A 93 25.64 3.86 -27.73
N SER A 94 26.37 4.89 -28.15
CA SER A 94 26.67 5.13 -29.57
C SER A 94 28.16 4.93 -29.88
N SER A 95 29.05 4.98 -28.88
CA SER A 95 30.51 4.82 -29.08
C SER A 95 30.98 3.37 -29.24
N VAL A 96 30.19 2.36 -28.82
CA VAL A 96 30.58 0.93 -28.93
C VAL A 96 30.29 0.36 -30.32
N ARG A 97 29.42 0.98 -31.13
CA ARG A 97 29.10 0.49 -32.48
C ARG A 97 30.11 0.88 -33.56
N LYS A 98 31.05 1.81 -33.29
CA LYS A 98 32.01 2.28 -34.29
C LYS A 98 33.36 1.54 -34.30
N ALA A 99 33.57 0.62 -33.37
CA ALA A 99 34.78 -0.22 -33.30
C ALA A 99 34.59 -1.62 -33.93
N ARG A 100 33.44 -1.88 -34.55
CA ARG A 100 33.07 -3.16 -35.16
C ARG A 100 32.74 -3.00 -36.65
N THR A 101 33.62 -2.33 -37.39
CA THR A 101 33.72 -2.35 -38.86
C THR A 101 35.15 -2.06 -39.26
#